data_AF-A0A1U8CDI4-F1
#
_entry.id   AF-A0A1U8CDI4-F1
#
_cell.length_a   1.000
_cell.length_b   1.000
_cell.length_c   1.000
_cell.angle_alpha   90.00
_cell.angle_beta   90.00
_cell.angle_gamma   90.00
#
_symmetry.space_group_name_H-M   'P 1'
#
loop_
_entity.id
_entity.type
_entity.pdbx_description
1 polymer ?
#
loop_
_entity_poly.entity_id
_entity_poly.type
_entity_poly.pdbx_seq_one_letter_code
_entity_poly.pdbx_strand_id
1 'polypeptide(L)'
;MPFPAMGSWWTLCFLIFLDNTWGQEQIYVISTPKVFQVGASENVIIQAHGYTEAFDATISLRSYPDKNRTYSSGYINLSPENKFQNSAVLTVQTKQLGEAQSSYSYVYLEVVSKHFSKSEKMPILHDNGSLFIHTDKPVYTPQQPGRVSATSFRGEWCKHVDLITSEIEWRHVSTLLKTNSNLNDIYMIK
;
A
#
# COMPACT_ATOMS: atom_id res chain seq x y z
N MET A 1 16.12 65.15 17.84
CA MET A 1 17.35 64.66 17.17
C MET A 1 16.90 63.90 15.93
N PRO A 2 17.21 64.36 14.71
CA PRO A 2 16.75 63.69 13.50
C PRO A 2 17.63 62.47 13.22
N PHE A 3 17.00 61.34 12.89
CA PHE A 3 17.70 60.14 12.42
C PHE A 3 18.40 60.44 11.08
N PRO A 4 19.64 59.96 10.87
CA PRO A 4 20.35 60.18 9.61
C PRO A 4 19.59 59.49 8.47
N ALA A 5 19.44 60.22 7.35
CA ALA A 5 18.83 59.73 6.13
C ALA A 5 19.64 58.54 5.58
N MET A 6 19.20 57.32 5.92
CA MET A 6 19.70 56.07 5.35
C MET A 6 19.27 56.02 3.89
N GLY A 7 20.23 56.12 2.98
CA GLY A 7 20.00 56.20 1.54
C GLY A 7 19.20 55.02 1.00
N SER A 8 18.43 55.29 -0.07
CA SER A 8 17.61 54.32 -0.82
C SER A 8 18.36 53.06 -1.26
N TRP A 9 19.70 53.12 -1.29
CA TRP A 9 20.58 51.99 -1.60
C TRP A 9 20.50 50.86 -0.56
N TRP A 10 20.28 51.19 0.73
CA TRP A 10 20.12 50.18 1.78
C TRP A 10 18.82 49.39 1.59
N THR A 11 17.75 50.06 1.14
CA THR A 11 16.49 49.42 0.78
C THR A 11 16.65 48.47 -0.41
N LEU A 12 17.46 48.84 -1.40
CA LEU A 12 17.79 47.96 -2.53
C LEU A 12 18.57 46.73 -2.06
N CYS A 13 19.56 46.89 -1.18
CA CYS A 13 20.32 45.77 -0.62
C CYS A 13 19.45 44.83 0.23
N PHE A 14 18.50 45.36 1.00
CA PHE A 14 17.52 44.55 1.74
C PHE A 14 16.59 43.77 0.81
N LEU A 15 16.09 44.38 -0.26
CA LEU A 15 15.22 43.69 -1.23
C LEU A 15 15.97 42.55 -1.96
N ILE A 16 17.24 42.77 -2.34
CA ILE A 16 18.07 41.73 -2.97
C ILE A 16 18.39 40.59 -1.98
N PHE A 17 18.49 40.87 -0.68
CA PHE A 17 18.66 39.84 0.35
C PHE A 17 17.38 39.05 0.64
N LEU A 18 16.19 39.65 0.50
CA LEU A 18 14.92 38.94 0.66
C LEU A 18 14.60 38.00 -0.52
N ASP A 19 14.94 38.38 -1.76
CA ASP A 19 14.63 37.59 -2.96
C ASP A 19 15.31 36.21 -2.99
N ASN A 20 16.48 36.07 -2.36
CA ASN A 20 17.23 34.81 -2.36
C ASN A 20 16.70 33.76 -1.37
N THR A 21 15.59 34.01 -0.67
CA THR A 21 15.01 33.08 0.32
C THR A 21 13.79 32.31 -0.18
N TRP A 22 13.38 32.47 -1.45
CA TRP A 22 12.20 31.82 -2.03
C TRP A 22 12.48 30.56 -2.84
N GLY A 23 13.56 29.85 -2.52
CA GLY A 23 13.67 28.44 -2.92
C GLY A 23 12.74 27.59 -2.04
N GLN A 24 11.55 27.24 -2.54
CA GLN A 24 10.76 26.18 -1.92
C GLN A 24 11.56 24.88 -1.99
N GLU A 25 11.90 24.28 -0.84
CA GLU A 25 12.56 22.98 -0.81
C GLU A 25 11.61 21.93 -1.41
N GLN A 26 12.06 21.25 -2.45
CA GLN A 26 11.28 20.25 -3.17
C GLN A 26 11.28 18.95 -2.37
N ILE A 27 10.12 18.57 -1.84
CA ILE A 27 9.94 17.40 -0.97
C ILE A 27 8.86 16.52 -1.56
N TYR A 28 9.10 15.21 -1.66
CA TYR A 28 8.08 14.24 -2.03
C TYR A 28 7.86 13.25 -0.87
N VAL A 29 6.64 12.72 -0.80
CA VAL A 29 6.21 11.78 0.22
C VAL A 29 5.34 10.72 -0.44
N ILE A 30 5.68 9.46 -0.19
CA ILE A 30 4.93 8.31 -0.71
C ILE A 30 4.31 7.58 0.48
N SER A 31 2.98 7.49 0.51
CA SER A 31 2.21 6.79 1.53
C SER A 31 1.73 5.44 1.00
N THR A 32 2.11 4.36 1.67
CA THR A 32 1.85 2.98 1.24
C THR A 32 1.38 2.13 2.42
N PRO A 33 0.70 0.99 2.18
CA PRO A 33 0.48 0.03 3.25
C PRO A 33 1.81 -0.60 3.68
N LYS A 34 1.94 -0.93 4.95
CA LYS A 34 3.13 -1.61 5.50
C LYS A 34 3.41 -2.97 4.84
N VAL A 35 2.37 -3.68 4.42
CA VAL A 35 2.45 -5.00 3.79
C VAL A 35 1.43 -5.05 2.65
N PHE A 36 1.82 -5.52 1.46
CA PHE A 36 0.90 -5.72 0.34
C PHE A 36 0.22 -7.09 0.43
N GLN A 37 -1.11 -7.13 0.38
CA GLN A 37 -1.84 -8.40 0.33
C GLN A 37 -2.04 -8.88 -1.11
N VAL A 38 -1.78 -10.16 -1.35
CA VAL A 38 -1.97 -10.75 -2.68
C VAL A 38 -3.46 -10.80 -3.00
N GLY A 39 -3.85 -10.26 -4.15
CA GLY A 39 -5.23 -10.19 -4.62
C GLY A 39 -6.09 -9.12 -3.96
N ALA A 40 -5.52 -8.27 -3.09
CA ALA A 40 -6.18 -7.07 -2.59
C ALA A 40 -5.81 -5.84 -3.44
N SER A 41 -6.75 -4.92 -3.58
CA SER A 41 -6.51 -3.62 -4.20
C SER A 41 -5.99 -2.66 -3.14
N GLU A 42 -4.70 -2.35 -3.21
CA GLU A 42 -4.01 -1.50 -2.25
C GLU A 42 -3.81 -0.11 -2.83
N ASN A 43 -4.10 0.94 -2.06
CA ASN A 43 -3.96 2.31 -2.52
C ASN A 43 -2.60 2.90 -2.12
N VAL A 44 -1.88 3.47 -3.09
CA VAL A 44 -0.62 4.18 -2.89
C VAL A 44 -0.82 5.65 -3.21
N ILE A 45 -0.51 6.52 -2.25
CA ILE A 45 -0.70 7.96 -2.36
C ILE A 45 0.67 8.63 -2.52
N ILE A 46 0.75 9.60 -3.42
CA ILE A 46 1.95 10.41 -3.62
C ILE A 46 1.59 11.87 -3.41
N GLN A 47 2.41 12.55 -2.62
CA GLN A 47 2.34 13.98 -2.35
C GLN A 47 3.68 14.63 -2.68
N ALA A 48 3.63 15.76 -3.36
CA ALA A 48 4.81 16.53 -3.71
C ALA A 48 4.63 17.99 -3.28
N HIS A 49 5.68 18.59 -2.71
CA HIS A 49 5.71 19.94 -2.17
C HIS A 49 6.85 20.73 -2.83
N GLY A 50 6.65 22.03 -3.04
CA GLY A 50 7.64 22.91 -3.69
C GLY A 50 7.70 22.78 -5.22
N TYR A 51 6.71 22.12 -5.83
CA TYR A 51 6.58 22.04 -7.29
C TYR A 51 5.56 23.07 -7.79
N THR A 52 5.87 23.67 -8.92
CA THR A 52 4.99 24.64 -9.63
C THR A 52 4.51 24.10 -10.96
N GLU A 53 5.33 23.30 -11.65
CA GLU A 53 4.99 22.66 -12.92
C GLU A 53 4.31 21.30 -12.68
N ALA A 54 3.27 21.01 -13.46
CA ALA A 54 2.63 19.70 -13.44
C ALA A 54 3.54 18.63 -14.06
N PHE A 55 3.54 17.43 -13.47
CA PHE A 55 4.35 16.30 -13.95
C PHE A 55 3.69 14.95 -13.69
N ASP A 56 4.07 13.97 -14.49
CA ASP A 56 3.59 12.60 -14.36
C ASP A 56 4.53 11.76 -13.49
N ALA A 57 3.94 10.86 -12.72
CA ALA A 57 4.64 9.83 -11.98
C ALA A 57 4.04 8.44 -12.31
N THR A 58 4.92 7.49 -12.56
CA THR A 58 4.57 6.09 -12.79
C THR A 58 4.91 5.30 -11.53
N ILE A 59 3.94 4.60 -11.00
CA ILE A 59 4.08 3.72 -9.85
C ILE A 59 4.02 2.30 -10.36
N SER A 60 5.00 1.47 -10.06
CA SER A 60 5.05 0.08 -10.51
C SER A 60 5.44 -0.87 -9.39
N LEU A 61 4.83 -2.04 -9.39
CA LEU A 61 5.17 -3.12 -8.49
C LEU A 61 5.93 -4.19 -9.26
N ARG A 62 7.19 -4.44 -8.87
CA ARG A 62 8.09 -5.36 -9.56
C ARG A 62 8.48 -6.56 -8.72
N SER A 63 8.84 -7.65 -9.39
CA SER A 63 9.35 -8.87 -8.77
C SER A 63 10.66 -8.65 -8.02
N TYR A 64 10.78 -9.24 -6.84
CA TYR A 64 12.04 -9.37 -6.13
C TYR A 64 12.62 -10.78 -6.35
N PRO A 65 13.96 -10.95 -6.47
CA PRO A 65 14.98 -9.90 -6.53
C PRO A 65 15.18 -9.34 -7.95
N ASP A 66 14.75 -10.06 -8.99
CA ASP A 66 15.25 -9.85 -10.36
C ASP A 66 14.64 -8.64 -11.10
N LYS A 67 13.58 -8.00 -10.59
CA LYS A 67 12.83 -6.88 -11.22
C LYS A 67 12.33 -7.12 -12.65
N ASN A 68 12.40 -8.36 -13.14
CA ASN A 68 12.05 -8.73 -14.51
C ASN A 68 10.54 -8.72 -14.78
N ARG A 69 9.70 -8.90 -13.75
CA ARG A 69 8.25 -8.95 -13.88
C ARG A 69 7.60 -7.77 -13.19
N THR A 70 6.72 -7.08 -13.91
CA THR A 70 5.83 -6.07 -13.34
C THR A 70 4.47 -6.71 -13.04
N TYR A 71 4.05 -6.67 -11.78
CA TYR A 71 2.75 -7.20 -11.35
C TYR A 71 1.62 -6.22 -11.68
N SER A 72 1.82 -4.95 -11.35
CA SER A 72 0.86 -3.88 -11.57
C SER A 72 1.59 -2.54 -11.75
N SER A 73 0.97 -1.62 -12.48
CA SER A 73 1.47 -0.28 -12.70
C SER A 73 0.31 0.69 -12.72
N GLY A 74 0.50 1.86 -12.12
CA GLY A 74 -0.42 2.98 -12.15
C GLY A 74 0.29 4.23 -12.67
N TYR A 75 -0.45 5.08 -13.37
CA TYR A 75 0.02 6.36 -13.85
C TYR A 75 -0.77 7.45 -13.16
N ILE A 76 -0.07 8.41 -12.56
CA ILE A 76 -0.69 9.55 -11.90
C ILE A 76 -0.09 10.85 -12.43
N ASN A 77 -0.94 11.85 -12.55
CA ASN A 77 -0.54 13.22 -12.84
C ASN A 77 -0.60 14.04 -11.55
N LEU A 78 0.47 14.76 -11.23
CA LEU A 78 0.56 15.69 -10.10
C LEU A 78 0.54 17.10 -10.66
N SER A 79 -0.51 17.87 -10.34
CA SER A 79 -0.77 19.19 -10.89
C SER A 79 -1.17 20.18 -9.80
N PRO A 80 -1.12 21.49 -10.06
CA PRO A 80 -1.63 22.48 -9.12
C PRO A 80 -3.12 22.28 -8.79
N GLU A 81 -3.91 21.75 -9.73
CA GLU A 81 -5.34 21.49 -9.55
C GLU A 81 -5.62 20.45 -8.46
N ASN A 82 -4.79 19.40 -8.38
CA ASN A 82 -4.87 18.37 -7.34
C ASN A 82 -3.95 18.65 -6.15
N LYS A 83 -3.42 19.87 -6.04
CA LYS A 83 -2.47 20.27 -4.99
C LYS A 83 -1.24 19.35 -4.94
N PHE A 84 -0.80 18.84 -6.09
CA PHE A 84 0.30 17.89 -6.21
C PHE A 84 0.11 16.63 -5.33
N GLN A 85 -1.13 16.18 -5.21
CA GLN A 85 -1.50 14.95 -4.51
C GLN A 85 -2.38 14.08 -5.39
N ASN A 86 -1.97 12.82 -5.58
CA ASN A 86 -2.77 11.85 -6.32
C ASN A 86 -2.47 10.43 -5.82
N SER A 87 -3.30 9.46 -6.20
CA SER A 87 -3.20 8.08 -5.72
C SER A 87 -3.43 7.07 -6.82
N ALA A 88 -2.74 5.93 -6.76
CA ALA A 88 -2.96 4.81 -7.64
C ALA A 88 -3.29 3.54 -6.86
N VAL A 89 -4.25 2.79 -7.38
CA VAL A 89 -4.60 1.47 -6.85
C VAL A 89 -3.73 0.43 -7.55
N LEU A 90 -3.00 -0.35 -6.77
CA LEU A 90 -2.15 -1.44 -7.23
C LEU A 90 -2.66 -2.77 -6.70
N THR A 91 -2.53 -3.83 -7.51
CA THR A 91 -3.00 -5.16 -7.14
C THR A 91 -1.96 -6.21 -7.52
N VAL A 92 -1.60 -7.08 -6.59
CA VAL A 92 -0.74 -8.25 -6.89
C VAL A 92 -1.62 -9.42 -7.27
N GLN A 93 -1.57 -9.88 -8.52
CA GLN A 93 -2.40 -11.02 -8.92
C GLN A 93 -1.79 -12.35 -8.45
N THR A 94 -2.63 -13.22 -7.86
CA THR A 94 -2.23 -14.57 -7.42
C THR A 94 -1.64 -15.40 -8.56
N LYS A 95 -2.22 -15.33 -9.77
CA LYS A 95 -1.77 -16.08 -10.96
C LYS A 95 -0.34 -15.76 -11.39
N GLN A 96 0.20 -14.60 -10.99
CA GLN A 96 1.53 -14.14 -11.38
C GLN A 96 2.60 -14.58 -10.37
N LEU A 97 2.20 -15.11 -9.22
CA LEU A 97 3.08 -15.59 -8.17
C LEU A 97 3.11 -17.11 -8.29
N GLY A 98 4.22 -17.67 -8.78
CA GLY A 98 4.32 -19.11 -9.03
C GLY A 98 4.01 -19.93 -7.76
N GLU A 99 3.49 -21.15 -7.93
CA GLU A 99 2.99 -22.04 -6.85
C GLU A 99 3.98 -22.30 -5.70
N ALA A 100 5.26 -22.01 -5.91
CA ALA A 100 6.29 -22.12 -4.91
C ALA A 100 6.77 -20.72 -4.53
N GLN A 101 6.25 -20.14 -3.44
CA GLN A 101 7.03 -19.20 -2.66
C GLN A 101 6.47 -19.01 -1.25
N SER A 102 7.41 -19.09 -0.31
CA SER A 102 7.28 -19.18 1.14
C SER A 102 6.46 -18.05 1.80
N SER A 103 6.20 -18.27 3.09
CA SER A 103 5.42 -17.44 4.02
C SER A 103 5.76 -15.94 4.03
N TYR A 104 6.91 -15.51 3.50
CA TYR A 104 7.29 -14.11 3.32
C TYR A 104 7.94 -13.91 1.96
N SER A 105 7.16 -13.40 1.01
CA SER A 105 7.66 -12.97 -0.30
C SER A 105 7.86 -11.44 -0.27
N TYR A 106 8.67 -10.90 -1.19
CA TYR A 106 8.92 -9.46 -1.28
C TYR A 106 8.64 -8.94 -2.68
N VAL A 107 8.34 -7.65 -2.77
CA VAL A 107 8.18 -6.92 -4.02
C VAL A 107 8.93 -5.61 -3.95
N TYR A 108 9.31 -5.08 -5.10
CA TYR A 108 9.80 -3.71 -5.21
C TYR A 108 8.64 -2.79 -5.57
N LEU A 109 8.36 -1.80 -4.73
CA LEU A 109 7.55 -0.66 -5.09
C LEU A 109 8.47 0.40 -5.70
N GLU A 110 8.27 0.71 -6.96
CA GLU A 110 9.06 1.69 -7.69
C GLU A 110 8.19 2.86 -8.14
N VAL A 111 8.64 4.06 -7.86
CA VAL A 111 8.02 5.31 -8.29
C VAL A 111 9.01 6.06 -9.15
N VAL A 112 8.63 6.35 -10.39
CA VAL A 112 9.45 7.06 -11.37
C VAL A 112 8.69 8.28 -11.87
N SER A 113 9.27 9.45 -11.69
CA SER A 113 8.77 10.71 -12.24
C SER A 113 9.88 11.46 -12.97
N LYS A 114 9.55 12.61 -13.57
CA LYS A 114 10.55 13.51 -14.18
C LYS A 114 11.56 14.05 -13.14
N HIS A 115 11.15 14.20 -11.88
CA HIS A 115 11.94 14.87 -10.84
C HIS A 115 12.60 13.92 -9.84
N PHE A 116 12.01 12.74 -9.61
CA PHE A 116 12.52 11.77 -8.64
C PHE A 116 12.25 10.33 -9.07
N SER A 117 13.13 9.42 -8.63
CA SER A 117 12.98 7.98 -8.81
C SER A 117 13.36 7.28 -7.51
N LYS A 118 12.46 6.45 -6.98
CA LYS A 118 12.64 5.74 -5.70
C LYS A 118 12.14 4.30 -5.85
N SER A 119 12.90 3.36 -5.30
CA SER A 119 12.47 1.96 -5.19
C SER A 119 12.61 1.46 -3.75
N GLU A 120 11.54 0.94 -3.17
CA GLU A 120 11.48 0.40 -1.81
C GLU A 120 11.18 -1.11 -1.87
N LYS A 121 11.83 -1.90 -1.01
CA LYS A 121 11.51 -3.32 -0.83
C LYS A 121 10.39 -3.46 0.19
N MET A 122 9.28 -4.07 -0.21
CA MET A 122 8.11 -4.24 0.67
C MET A 122 7.73 -5.72 0.79
N PRO A 123 7.32 -6.19 1.98
CA PRO A 123 6.84 -7.55 2.18
C PRO A 123 5.46 -7.73 1.56
N ILE A 124 5.15 -8.95 1.11
CA ILE A 124 3.82 -9.35 0.66
C ILE A 124 3.26 -10.48 1.51
N LEU A 125 1.95 -10.43 1.72
CA LEU A 125 1.18 -11.43 2.46
C LEU A 125 0.24 -12.15 1.49
N HIS A 126 0.35 -13.47 1.41
CA HIS A 126 -0.50 -14.30 0.56
C HIS A 126 -1.89 -14.57 1.16
N ASP A 127 -2.02 -14.41 2.48
CA ASP A 127 -3.26 -14.64 3.19
C ASP A 127 -4.16 -13.41 3.12
N ASN A 128 -5.19 -13.48 2.26
CA ASN A 128 -6.14 -12.39 2.04
C ASN A 128 -7.56 -12.72 2.51
N GLY A 129 -7.71 -13.82 3.24
CA GLY A 129 -9.01 -14.36 3.60
C GLY A 129 -9.11 -14.75 5.07
N SER A 130 -10.34 -14.77 5.58
CA SER A 130 -10.65 -15.35 6.88
C SER A 130 -11.62 -16.51 6.69
N LEU A 131 -11.25 -17.67 7.21
CA LEU A 131 -12.11 -18.85 7.25
C LEU A 131 -12.71 -18.98 8.64
N PHE A 132 -14.03 -18.83 8.73
CA PHE A 132 -14.78 -19.09 9.95
C PHE A 132 -15.47 -20.44 9.84
N ILE A 133 -15.20 -21.30 10.81
CA ILE A 133 -15.82 -22.62 10.91
C ILE A 133 -16.84 -22.54 12.03
N HIS A 134 -18.09 -22.81 11.68
CA HIS A 134 -19.22 -22.85 12.59
C HIS A 134 -19.66 -24.29 12.74
N THR A 135 -19.62 -24.81 13.96
CA THR A 135 -20.19 -26.10 14.31
C THR A 135 -21.50 -25.90 15.04
N ASP A 136 -22.44 -26.84 14.92
CA ASP A 136 -23.69 -26.76 15.68
C ASP A 136 -23.45 -26.96 17.20
N LYS A 137 -22.40 -27.70 17.57
CA LYS A 137 -22.02 -27.97 18.96
C LYS A 137 -20.49 -27.94 19.16
N PRO A 138 -20.01 -27.56 20.35
CA PRO A 138 -18.58 -27.60 20.67
C PRO A 138 -18.07 -29.01 21.00
N VAL A 139 -18.94 -29.95 21.39
CA VAL A 139 -18.58 -31.32 21.79
C VAL A 139 -19.61 -32.31 21.26
N TYR A 140 -19.16 -33.42 20.68
CA TYR A 140 -20.00 -34.50 20.15
C TYR A 140 -19.77 -35.82 20.90
N THR A 141 -20.85 -36.59 21.06
CA THR A 141 -20.79 -37.99 21.51
C THR A 141 -20.57 -38.90 20.30
N PRO A 142 -19.84 -40.05 20.41
CA PRO A 142 -19.42 -40.85 19.25
C PRO A 142 -20.52 -41.36 18.29
N GLN A 143 -21.79 -41.29 18.68
CA GLN A 143 -22.94 -41.75 17.88
C GLN A 143 -23.73 -40.60 17.24
N GLN A 144 -23.29 -39.35 17.40
CA GLN A 144 -24.02 -38.18 16.90
C GLN A 144 -23.42 -37.66 15.58
N PRO A 145 -24.23 -37.45 14.53
CA PRO A 145 -23.80 -36.76 13.33
C PRO A 145 -23.60 -35.26 13.64
N GLY A 146 -22.47 -34.71 13.22
CA GLY A 146 -22.12 -33.30 13.41
C GLY A 146 -22.36 -32.48 12.15
N ARG A 147 -22.81 -31.23 12.33
CA ARG A 147 -22.94 -30.28 11.21
C ARG A 147 -21.85 -29.23 11.31
N VAL A 148 -21.11 -29.09 10.22
CA VAL A 148 -20.07 -28.07 10.05
C VAL A 148 -20.47 -27.19 8.88
N SER A 149 -20.42 -25.87 9.10
CA SER A 149 -20.57 -24.86 8.05
C SER A 149 -19.30 -24.02 8.02
N ALA A 150 -18.76 -23.82 6.83
CA ALA A 150 -17.62 -22.94 6.61
C ALA A 150 -18.09 -21.65 5.97
N THR A 151 -17.54 -20.52 6.39
CA THR A 151 -17.74 -19.22 5.75
C THR A 151 -16.39 -18.59 5.47
N SER A 152 -16.14 -18.27 4.21
CA SER A 152 -14.93 -17.59 3.77
C SER A 152 -15.22 -16.12 3.50
N PHE A 153 -14.40 -15.23 4.06
CA PHE A 153 -14.41 -13.81 3.75
C PHE A 153 -13.12 -13.46 3.03
N ARG A 154 -13.21 -12.81 1.87
CA ARG A 154 -12.07 -12.23 1.14
C ARG A 154 -12.17 -10.71 1.19
N GLY A 155 -11.04 -10.03 1.37
CA GLY A 155 -10.96 -8.57 1.38
C GLY A 155 -11.52 -7.94 0.10
N GLU A 156 -12.08 -6.73 0.24
CA GLU A 156 -12.97 -5.98 -0.67
C GLU A 156 -14.41 -6.52 -0.81
N TRP A 157 -15.23 -6.16 0.19
CA TRP A 157 -16.70 -6.16 0.25
C TRP A 157 -17.43 -7.30 -0.51
N CYS A 158 -17.77 -8.34 0.25
CA CYS A 158 -18.75 -9.41 -0.01
C CYS A 158 -18.76 -9.98 -1.43
N LYS A 159 -18.08 -11.11 -1.65
CA LYS A 159 -18.39 -11.98 -2.80
C LYS A 159 -18.54 -13.44 -2.37
N HIS A 160 -19.77 -13.90 -2.58
CA HIS A 160 -20.26 -15.28 -2.63
C HIS A 160 -19.98 -16.16 -1.40
N VAL A 161 -21.03 -16.36 -0.60
CA VAL A 161 -21.10 -17.35 0.46
C VAL A 161 -21.27 -18.72 -0.20
N ASP A 162 -20.18 -19.42 -0.47
CA ASP A 162 -20.25 -20.83 -0.83
C ASP A 162 -20.39 -21.65 0.45
N LEU A 163 -21.63 -22.01 0.79
CA LEU A 163 -21.94 -22.98 1.84
C LEU A 163 -21.47 -24.37 1.38
N ILE A 164 -20.22 -24.73 1.65
CA ILE A 164 -19.77 -26.11 1.50
C ILE A 164 -20.23 -26.86 2.75
N THR A 165 -21.40 -27.48 2.69
CA THR A 165 -21.84 -28.48 3.67
C THR A 165 -21.19 -29.82 3.30
N SER A 166 -20.13 -30.20 3.99
CA SER A 166 -19.58 -31.56 3.91
C SER A 166 -19.60 -32.23 5.28
N GLU A 167 -20.13 -33.45 5.30
CA GLU A 167 -20.13 -34.35 6.45
C GLU A 167 -18.73 -35.00 6.49
N ILE A 168 -17.85 -34.53 7.39
CA ILE A 168 -16.43 -34.94 7.44
C ILE A 168 -16.14 -35.73 8.71
N GLU A 169 -15.49 -36.89 8.55
CA GLU A 169 -15.08 -37.83 9.60
C GLU A 169 -13.83 -37.38 10.37
N TRP A 170 -13.82 -37.61 11.70
CA TRP A 170 -13.00 -36.95 12.73
C TRP A 170 -11.50 -37.32 12.81
N ARG A 171 -10.71 -37.26 11.73
CA ARG A 171 -9.24 -37.48 11.81
C ARG A 171 -8.32 -36.33 11.40
N HIS A 172 -8.83 -35.21 10.87
CA HIS A 172 -7.98 -34.21 10.19
C HIS A 172 -8.08 -32.75 10.68
N VAL A 173 -8.73 -32.45 11.81
CA VAL A 173 -9.12 -31.06 12.16
C VAL A 173 -8.08 -30.31 13.04
N SER A 174 -7.01 -30.96 13.52
CA SER A 174 -6.18 -30.41 14.60
C SER A 174 -5.07 -29.39 14.20
N THR A 175 -4.95 -28.95 12.95
CA THR A 175 -3.71 -28.27 12.48
C THR A 175 -3.89 -26.84 11.96
N LEU A 176 -4.98 -26.12 12.26
CA LEU A 176 -5.15 -24.75 11.76
C LEU A 176 -5.57 -23.76 12.85
N LEU A 177 -4.62 -23.40 13.72
CA LEU A 177 -4.74 -22.22 14.59
C LEU A 177 -3.43 -21.44 14.61
N LYS A 178 -3.47 -20.23 14.01
CA LYS A 178 -2.64 -19.01 14.18
C LYS A 178 -2.68 -18.26 12.83
N THR A 179 -2.87 -16.94 12.70
CA THR A 179 -2.78 -15.80 13.63
C THR A 179 -3.53 -14.63 12.96
N ASN A 180 -4.30 -13.87 13.73
CA ASN A 180 -4.98 -12.65 13.27
C ASN A 180 -4.10 -11.44 13.62
N SER A 181 -3.72 -10.64 12.63
CA SER A 181 -3.17 -9.30 12.86
C SER A 181 -3.62 -8.37 11.72
N ASN A 182 -4.66 -7.61 11.99
CA ASN A 182 -5.10 -6.46 11.21
C ASN A 182 -3.99 -5.39 11.26
N LEU A 183 -3.37 -5.06 10.13
CA LEU A 183 -2.28 -4.08 10.03
C LEU A 183 -2.50 -3.19 8.80
N ASN A 184 -3.47 -2.29 8.89
CA ASN A 184 -3.53 -1.12 8.01
C ASN A 184 -2.73 0.03 8.64
N ASP A 185 -1.43 -0.18 8.84
CA ASP A 185 -0.48 0.88 9.17
C ASP A 185 -0.07 1.57 7.85
N ILE A 186 -0.32 2.88 7.72
CA ILE A 186 0.20 3.68 6.62
C ILE A 186 1.69 3.94 6.88
N TYR A 187 2.55 3.48 5.97
CA TYR A 187 3.99 3.71 5.97
C TYR A 187 4.35 4.88 5.06
N MET A 188 5.32 5.68 5.48
CA MET A 188 5.74 6.90 4.79
C MET A 188 7.18 6.77 4.32
N ILE A 189 7.39 6.89 3.01
CA ILE A 189 8.72 6.90 2.38
C ILE A 189 9.05 8.35 2.01
N LYS A 190 10.17 8.84 2.54
CA LYS A 190 10.75 10.16 2.24
C LYS A 190 12.01 10.04 1.36
#